data_AF-A0A1I5U4C1-F1
#
_entry.id   AF-A0A1I5U4C1-F1
#
_cell.length_a   1.000
_cell.length_b   1.000
_cell.length_c   1.000
_cell.angle_alpha   90.00
_cell.angle_beta   90.00
_cell.angle_gamma   90.00
#
_symmetry.space_group_name_H-M   'P 1'
#
loop_
_entity.id
_entity.type
_entity.pdbx_description
1 polymer ?
#
loop_
_entity_poly.entity_id
_entity_poly.type
_entity_poly.pdbx_seq_one_letter_code
_entity_poly.pdbx_strand_id
1 'polypeptide(L)' 'MKSKSLGIGAGLAVGVAIGLVLDNIGMGIGIGLALGIALSLAVDRKDK' A
#
# COMPACT_ATOMS: atom_id res chain seq x y z
N MET A 1 10.45 -13.15 3.81
CA MET A 1 9.85 -12.85 2.48
C MET A 1 8.31 -12.80 2.47
N LYS A 2 7.57 -13.35 3.45
CA LYS A 2 6.09 -13.39 3.40
C LYS A 2 5.37 -12.09 3.84
N SER A 3 5.97 -11.25 4.68
CA SER A 3 5.37 -10.01 5.22
C SER A 3 5.36 -8.86 4.20
N LYS A 4 6.49 -8.68 3.50
CA LYS A 4 6.75 -7.47 2.71
C LYS A 4 5.87 -7.32 1.46
N SER A 5 5.53 -8.44 0.82
CA SER A 5 4.65 -8.46 -0.35
C SER A 5 3.19 -8.22 0.04
N LEU A 6 2.79 -8.60 1.26
CA LEU A 6 1.42 -8.43 1.74
C LEU A 6 1.08 -6.95 1.95
N GLY A 7 1.97 -6.17 2.55
CA GLY A 7 1.74 -4.73 2.75
C GLY A 7 1.65 -3.96 1.44
N ILE A 8 2.51 -4.27 0.46
CA ILE A 8 2.47 -3.63 -0.87
C ILE A 8 1.19 -4.01 -1.62
N GLY A 9 0.82 -5.29 -1.64
CA GLY A 9 -0.39 -5.75 -2.31
C GLY A 9 -1.66 -5.16 -1.70
N ALA A 10 -1.75 -5.13 -0.36
CA ALA A 10 -2.86 -4.52 0.35
C ALA A 10 -2.95 -3.00 0.11
N GLY A 11 -1.81 -2.30 0.21
CA GLY A 11 -1.74 -0.87 -0.06
C GLY A 11 -2.15 -0.51 -1.49
N LEU A 12 -1.70 -1.27 -2.48
CA LEU A 12 -2.09 -1.07 -3.88
C LEU A 12 -3.60 -1.27 -4.10
N ALA A 13 -4.18 -2.34 -3.55
CA ALA A 13 -5.60 -2.62 -3.69
C ALA A 13 -6.47 -1.48 -3.10
N VAL A 14 -6.11 -1.00 -1.91
CA VAL A 14 -6.80 0.14 -1.27
C VAL A 14 -6.60 1.43 -2.06
N GLY A 15 -5.38 1.70 -2.52
CA GLY A 15 -5.07 2.88 -3.31
C GLY A 15 -5.83 2.94 -4.64
N VAL A 16 -5.93 1.82 -5.35
CA VAL A 16 -6.74 1.74 -6.57
C VAL A 16 -8.21 1.99 -6.27
N ALA A 17 -8.77 1.41 -5.20
CA ALA A 17 -10.16 1.67 -4.81
C ALA A 17 -10.41 3.17 -4.51
N ILE A 18 -9.50 3.82 -3.78
CA ILE A 18 -9.58 5.27 -3.51
C ILE A 18 -9.47 6.07 -4.81
N GLY A 19 -8.51 5.73 -5.67
CA GLY A 19 -8.31 6.39 -6.96
C GLY A 19 -9.51 6.29 -7.89
N LEU A 20 -10.22 5.16 -7.86
CA LEU A 20 -11.48 4.98 -8.60
C LEU A 20 -12.60 5.90 -8.07
N VAL A 21 -12.74 6.02 -6.75
CA VAL A 21 -13.76 6.89 -6.13
C VAL A 21 -13.48 8.37 -6.41
N LEU A 22 -12.21 8.75 -6.49
CA LEU A 22 -11.78 10.13 -6.76
C LEU A 22 -11.63 10.45 -8.26
N ASP A 23 -11.95 9.50 -9.14
CA ASP A 23 -11.71 9.59 -10.59
C ASP A 23 -10.26 9.99 -10.94
N ASN A 24 -9.31 9.57 -10.09
CA ASN A 24 -7.89 9.84 -10.23
C ASN A 24 -7.07 8.61 -9.79
N ILE A 25 -7.00 7.63 -10.68
CA ILE A 25 -6.26 6.39 -10.46
C ILE A 25 -4.77 6.64 -10.20
N GLY A 26 -4.15 7.60 -10.89
CA GLY A 26 -2.73 7.91 -10.72
C GLY A 26 -2.40 8.34 -9.28
N MET A 27 -3.23 9.23 -8.72
CA MET A 27 -3.14 9.62 -7.31
C MET A 27 -3.39 8.43 -6.38
N GLY A 28 -4.42 7.64 -6.64
CA GLY A 28 -4.76 6.47 -5.83
C GLY A 28 -3.63 5.43 -5.76
N ILE A 29 -3.02 5.10 -6.91
CA ILE A 29 -1.88 4.18 -6.98
C ILE A 29 -0.69 4.74 -6.18
N GLY A 30 -0.38 6.03 -6.33
CA GLY A 30 0.72 6.67 -5.60
C GLY A 30 0.52 6.63 -4.09
N ILE A 31 -0.67 7.00 -3.61
CA ILE A 31 -1.02 6.95 -2.18
C ILE A 31 -0.99 5.50 -1.67
N GLY A 32 -1.60 4.57 -2.40
CA GLY A 32 -1.67 3.15 -2.03
C GLY A 32 -0.31 2.50 -1.91
N LEU A 33 0.59 2.75 -2.87
CA LEU A 33 1.97 2.27 -2.80
C LEU A 33 2.72 2.88 -1.62
N ALA A 34 2.60 4.19 -1.40
CA ALA A 34 3.27 4.85 -0.27
C ALA A 34 2.83 4.24 1.07
N LEU A 35 1.53 4.03 1.27
CA LEU A 35 0.98 3.40 2.47
C LEU A 35 1.40 1.94 2.59
N GLY A 36 1.33 1.16 1.50
CA GLY A 36 1.71 -0.25 1.52
C GLY A 36 3.18 -0.46 1.84
N ILE A 37 4.07 0.38 1.30
CA ILE A 37 5.50 0.37 1.62
C ILE A 37 5.69 0.76 3.10
N ALA A 38 5.06 1.84 3.56
CA ALA A 38 5.18 2.29 4.95
C ALA A 38 4.74 1.21 5.95
N LEU A 39 3.62 0.53 5.68
CA LEU A 39 3.13 -0.58 6.51
C LEU A 39 4.08 -1.77 6.48
N SER A 40 4.57 -2.18 5.31
CA SER A 40 5.57 -3.26 5.21
C SER A 40 6.83 -2.95 6.02
N LEU A 41 7.32 -1.70 5.98
CA LEU A 41 8.48 -1.27 6.77
C LEU A 41 8.18 -1.22 8.28
N ALA A 42 6.97 -0.79 8.66
CA ALA A 42 6.56 -0.72 10.06
C ALA A 42 6.41 -2.13 10.68
N VAL A 43 5.84 -3.07 9.93
CA VAL A 43 5.69 -4.48 10.37
C VAL A 43 7.05 -5.18 10.42
N ASP A 44 7.91 -5.01 9.41
CA ASP A 44 9.26 -5.58 9.41
C ASP A 44 10.12 -5.07 10.59
N ARG A 45 9.85 -3.86 11.12
CA ARG A 45 10.51 -3.32 12.32
C ARG A 45 9.97 -3.90 13.63
N LYS A 46 8.74 -4.38 13.65
CA LYS A 46 8.11 -4.92 14.86
C LYS A 46 8.49 -6.37 15.13
N ASP A 47 8.96 -7.08 14.10
CA ASP A 47 9.43 -8.47 14.17
C ASP A 47 10.94 -8.59 14.47
N LYS A 48 11.64 -7.48 14.74
CA LYS A 48 13.03 -7.42 15.19
C LYS A 48 13.12 -6.80 16.58
#